data_AF-A0A7Y5W174-F1
#
_entry.id   AF-A0A7Y5W174-F1
#
_cell.length_a   1.000
_cell.length_b   1.000
_cell.length_c   1.000
_cell.angle_alpha   90.00
_cell.angle_beta   90.00
_cell.angle_gamma   90.00
#
_symmetry.space_group_name_H-M   'P 1'
#
loop_
_entity.id
_entity.type
_entity.pdbx_description
1 polymer ?
#
loop_
_entity_poly.entity_id
_entity_poly.type
_entity_poly.pdbx_seq_one_letter_code
_entity_poly.pdbx_strand_id
1 'polypeptide(L)'
;MTMSAAGSFERKLSAEEAREGYILILKGWLKRFPPPGERFSLREGSEMRAATIEAVDCECRGPEKPHQHYHLGRTGLMPGDRVRIVWDEQVGAFELATERGSFRHSRRD
;
A
#
# COMPACT_ATOMS: atom_id res chain seq x y z
N MET A 1 -24.12 -11.30 16.74
CA MET A 1 -23.54 -11.01 15.41
C MET A 1 -22.34 -10.12 15.65
N THR A 2 -21.15 -10.71 15.74
CA THR A 2 -19.92 -9.97 16.09
C THR A 2 -19.54 -9.13 14.88
N MET A 3 -19.55 -7.81 15.03
CA MET A 3 -19.08 -6.90 13.99
C MET A 3 -17.57 -7.14 13.81
N SER A 4 -17.18 -7.77 12.70
CA SER A 4 -15.81 -7.75 12.23
C SER A 4 -15.44 -6.29 11.99
N ALA A 5 -14.45 -5.77 12.71
CA ALA A 5 -13.94 -4.42 12.47
C ALA A 5 -13.09 -4.42 11.19
N ALA A 6 -13.75 -4.61 10.04
CA ALA A 6 -13.12 -4.49 8.74
C ALA A 6 -12.84 -3.01 8.49
N GLY A 7 -11.56 -2.64 8.45
CA GLY A 7 -11.16 -1.31 8.03
C GLY A 7 -10.60 -1.32 6.62
N SER A 8 -10.46 -0.14 6.02
CA SER A 8 -9.85 0.01 4.70
C SER A 8 -8.86 1.16 4.66
N PHE A 9 -7.70 0.92 4.06
CA PHE A 9 -6.71 1.93 3.70
C PHE A 9 -6.88 2.27 2.23
N GLU A 10 -7.09 3.54 1.91
CA GLU A 10 -7.21 4.00 0.53
C GLU A 10 -6.15 5.03 0.21
N ARG A 11 -5.56 4.93 -0.99
CA ARG A 11 -4.61 5.90 -1.49
C ARG A 11 -4.62 5.95 -3.01
N LYS A 12 -4.41 7.15 -3.54
CA LYS A 12 -4.08 7.36 -4.95
C LYS A 12 -2.57 7.28 -5.12
N LEU A 13 -2.11 6.46 -6.06
CA LEU A 13 -0.68 6.26 -6.31
C LEU A 13 -0.06 7.47 -6.98
N SER A 14 1.11 7.86 -6.48
CA SER A 14 1.98 8.83 -7.11
C SER A 14 2.66 8.22 -8.34
N ALA A 15 3.27 9.08 -9.16
CA ALA A 15 4.09 8.61 -10.27
C ALA A 15 5.32 7.82 -9.81
N GLU A 16 5.86 8.16 -8.64
CA GLU A 16 7.01 7.48 -8.04
C GLU A 16 6.65 6.06 -7.58
N GLU A 17 5.56 5.92 -6.81
CA GLU A 17 5.06 4.62 -6.34
C GLU A 17 4.79 3.65 -7.49
N ALA A 18 4.13 4.14 -8.54
CA ALA A 18 3.82 3.33 -9.72
C ALA A 18 5.10 2.93 -10.49
N ARG A 19 6.08 3.84 -10.58
CA ARG A 19 7.33 3.61 -11.29
C ARG A 19 8.27 2.64 -10.55
N GLU A 20 8.39 2.81 -9.24
CA GLU A 20 9.26 2.01 -8.37
C GLU A 20 8.59 0.72 -7.90
N GLY A 21 7.27 0.58 -8.07
CA GLY A 21 6.53 -0.65 -7.78
C GLY A 21 6.30 -0.87 -6.30
N TYR A 22 5.87 0.16 -5.57
CA TYR A 22 5.46 0.04 -4.17
C TYR A 22 4.22 0.89 -3.86
N ILE A 23 3.52 0.52 -2.79
CA ILE A 23 2.46 1.31 -2.18
C ILE A 23 3.00 1.82 -0.84
N LEU A 24 3.00 3.15 -0.66
CA LEU A 24 3.42 3.76 0.60
C LEU A 24 2.35 3.55 1.67
N ILE A 25 2.69 2.79 2.71
CA ILE A 25 1.87 2.59 3.89
C ILE A 25 2.17 3.70 4.90
N LEU A 26 1.14 4.45 5.28
CA LEU A 26 1.29 5.54 6.24
C LEU A 26 1.51 4.99 7.65
N LYS A 27 2.36 5.66 8.45
CA LYS A 27 2.73 5.22 9.82
C LYS A 27 1.53 4.93 10.73
N GLY A 28 0.44 5.71 10.61
CA GLY A 28 -0.78 5.48 11.40
C GLY A 28 -1.51 4.18 11.05
N TRP A 29 -1.27 3.63 9.86
CA TRP A 29 -1.87 2.38 9.38
C TRP A 29 -0.98 1.17 9.58
N LEU A 30 0.33 1.38 9.78
CA LEU A 30 1.29 0.29 9.99
C LEU A 30 0.87 -0.68 11.11
N LYS A 31 0.25 -0.16 12.19
CA LYS A 31 -0.21 -0.98 13.33
C LYS A 31 -1.25 -2.06 12.96
N ARG A 32 -1.86 -1.96 11.78
CA ARG A 32 -2.87 -2.90 11.27
C ARG A 32 -2.26 -4.00 10.42
N PHE A 33 -1.00 -3.86 10.05
CA PHE A 33 -0.26 -4.85 9.29
C PHE A 33 0.65 -5.64 10.22
N PRO A 34 1.07 -6.83 9.79
CA PRO A 34 2.18 -7.52 10.42
C PRO A 34 3.43 -6.63 10.49
N PRO A 35 4.31 -6.86 11.48
CA PRO A 35 5.57 -6.15 11.60
C PRO A 35 6.34 -6.03 10.27
N PRO A 36 7.01 -4.90 10.00
CA PRO A 36 7.89 -4.78 8.84
C PRO A 36 8.87 -5.96 8.74
N GLY A 37 9.02 -6.51 7.54
CA GLY A 37 9.82 -7.70 7.27
C GLY A 37 9.06 -9.03 7.43
N GLU A 38 7.87 -9.04 8.04
CA GLU A 38 7.05 -10.23 8.16
C GLU A 38 6.20 -10.46 6.90
N ARG A 39 6.16 -11.72 6.45
CA ARG A 39 5.36 -12.12 5.29
C ARG A 39 3.92 -12.35 5.69
N PHE A 40 3.00 -11.88 4.87
CA PHE A 40 1.58 -12.12 5.02
C PHE A 40 0.91 -12.41 3.68
N SER A 41 -0.30 -12.96 3.75
CA SER A 41 -1.08 -13.28 2.55
C SER A 41 -1.96 -12.08 2.17
N LEU A 42 -1.81 -11.61 0.93
CA LEU A 42 -2.59 -10.53 0.34
C LEU A 42 -3.41 -11.09 -0.82
N ARG A 43 -4.73 -10.97 -0.73
CA ARG A 43 -5.66 -11.34 -1.79
C ARG A 43 -5.73 -10.25 -2.84
N GLU A 44 -5.59 -10.62 -4.11
CA GLU A 44 -5.75 -9.74 -5.26
C GLU A 44 -6.74 -10.37 -6.23
N GLY A 45 -8.00 -9.93 -6.16
CA GLY A 45 -9.10 -10.56 -6.88
C GLY A 45 -9.29 -12.02 -6.45
N SER A 46 -9.02 -12.97 -7.35
CA SER A 46 -9.10 -14.41 -7.09
C SER A 46 -7.79 -15.03 -6.63
N GLU A 47 -6.67 -14.30 -6.68
CA GLU A 47 -5.35 -14.83 -6.35
C GLU A 47 -4.94 -14.48 -4.92
N MET A 48 -4.23 -15.39 -4.25
CA MET A 48 -3.52 -15.11 -3.00
C MET A 48 -2.04 -14.94 -3.31
N ARG A 49 -1.45 -13.81 -2.90
CA ARG A 49 -0.05 -13.49 -3.11
C ARG A 49 0.64 -13.25 -1.77
N ALA A 50 1.90 -13.66 -1.66
CA ALA A 50 2.73 -13.27 -0.53
C ALA A 50 3.05 -11.76 -0.63
N ALA A 51 3.00 -11.08 0.50
CA ALA A 51 3.28 -9.66 0.65
C ALA A 51 4.15 -9.42 1.89
N THR A 52 4.89 -8.33 1.89
CA THR A 52 5.74 -7.89 3.01
C THR A 52 5.76 -6.38 3.01
N ILE A 53 5.74 -5.77 4.20
CA ILE A 53 6.02 -4.35 4.35
C ILE A 53 7.49 -4.18 4.68
N GLU A 54 8.19 -3.37 3.90
CA GLU A 54 9.59 -3.04 4.12
C GLU A 54 9.70 -1.65 4.76
N ALA A 55 10.54 -1.51 5.78
CA ALA A 55 10.87 -0.21 6.36
C ALA A 55 12.13 0.32 5.66
N VAL A 56 12.02 1.47 5.01
CA VAL A 56 13.09 2.13 4.26
C VAL A 56 13.43 3.45 4.94
N ASP A 57 14.70 3.66 5.28
CA ASP A 57 15.13 4.93 5.87
C ASP A 57 15.02 6.06 4.83
N CYS A 58 14.31 7.14 5.17
CA CYS A 58 14.18 8.29 4.27
C CYS A 58 15.43 9.16 4.34
N GLU A 59 16.02 9.39 3.17
CA GLU A 59 17.16 10.30 2.99
C GLU A 59 16.73 11.77 2.82
N CYS A 60 15.42 12.06 2.82
CA CYS A 60 14.82 13.36 2.53
C CYS A 60 15.29 14.44 3.53
N ARG A 61 15.65 15.66 3.11
CA ARG A 61 16.12 16.73 4.02
C ARG A 61 14.95 17.37 4.78
N GLY A 62 14.97 17.42 6.11
CA GLY A 62 13.92 18.06 6.91
C GLY A 62 14.05 17.84 8.42
N PRO A 63 13.27 18.58 9.24
CA PRO A 63 13.31 18.49 10.72
C PRO A 63 12.74 17.18 11.25
N GLU A 64 11.93 16.47 10.46
CA GLU A 64 11.35 15.17 10.83
C GLU A 64 12.32 13.98 10.65
N LYS A 65 13.63 14.23 10.56
CA LYS A 65 14.64 13.17 10.47
C LYS A 65 15.18 12.77 11.85
N PRO A 66 15.49 11.47 12.06
CA PRO A 66 15.32 10.35 11.12
C PRO A 66 13.87 9.82 11.10
N HIS A 67 13.34 9.47 9.91
CA HIS A 67 12.09 8.74 9.79
C HIS A 67 12.15 7.66 8.69
N GLN A 68 11.22 6.71 8.76
CA GLN A 68 11.12 5.58 7.85
C GLN A 68 9.86 5.67 6.99
N HIS A 69 9.98 5.24 5.74
CA HIS A 69 8.86 4.98 4.83
C HIS A 69 8.56 3.49 4.83
N TYR A 70 7.28 3.13 4.80
CA TYR A 70 6.86 1.73 4.82
C TYR A 70 6.33 1.35 3.45
N HIS A 71 7.01 0.46 2.75
CA HIS A 71 6.73 0.11 1.38
C HIS A 71 6.09 -1.28 1.31
N LEU A 72 4.90 -1.35 0.72
CA LEU A 72 4.31 -2.61 0.28
C LEU A 72 4.66 -2.84 -1.19
N GLY A 73 5.55 -3.79 -1.48
CA GLY A 73 6.01 -4.05 -2.85
C GLY A 73 4.89 -4.56 -3.76
N ARG A 74 4.57 -3.81 -4.82
CA ARG A 74 3.59 -4.19 -5.83
C ARG A 74 3.85 -3.50 -7.17
N THR A 75 4.11 -4.31 -8.20
CA THR A 75 4.36 -3.87 -9.58
C THR A 75 3.09 -3.88 -10.44
N GLY A 76 3.14 -3.28 -11.63
CA GLY A 76 2.02 -3.26 -12.58
C GLY A 76 0.94 -2.19 -12.31
N LEU A 77 1.20 -1.34 -11.32
CA LEU A 77 0.38 -0.19 -10.96
C LEU A 77 0.71 1.01 -11.86
N MET A 78 -0.28 1.86 -12.15
CA MET A 78 -0.09 3.07 -12.96
C MET A 78 -0.20 4.34 -12.09
N PRO A 79 0.50 5.43 -12.47
CA PRO A 79 0.31 6.71 -11.81
C PRO A 79 -1.17 7.10 -11.79
N GLY A 80 -1.66 7.48 -10.62
CA GLY A 80 -3.05 7.87 -10.43
C GLY A 80 -4.05 6.73 -10.24
N ASP A 81 -3.63 5.47 -10.30
CA ASP A 81 -4.43 4.34 -9.83
C ASP A 81 -4.81 4.54 -8.35
N ARG A 82 -5.99 4.06 -7.98
CA ARG A 82 -6.46 4.06 -6.59
C ARG A 82 -6.35 2.66 -6.05
N VAL A 83 -5.62 2.50 -4.96
CA VAL A 83 -5.50 1.24 -4.23
C VAL A 83 -6.31 1.32 -2.96
N ARG A 84 -7.05 0.25 -2.68
CA ARG A 84 -7.77 0.02 -1.42
C ARG A 84 -7.27 -1.29 -0.82
N ILE A 85 -6.73 -1.23 0.38
CA ILE A 85 -6.37 -2.42 1.16
C ILE A 85 -7.42 -2.58 2.26
N VAL A 86 -8.23 -3.62 2.16
CA VAL A 86 -9.17 -4.02 3.20
C VAL A 86 -8.49 -5.08 4.06
N TRP A 87 -8.68 -5.02 5.37
CA TRP A 87 -8.24 -6.09 6.26
C TRP A 87 -9.38 -6.56 7.16
N ASP A 88 -9.30 -7.81 7.56
CA ASP A 88 -10.15 -8.39 8.59
C ASP A 88 -9.27 -8.81 9.78
N GLU A 89 -9.42 -8.11 10.89
CA GLU A 89 -8.64 -8.33 12.12
C GLU A 89 -8.89 -9.73 12.73
N GLN A 90 -10.04 -10.34 12.49
CA GLN A 90 -10.37 -11.64 13.10
C GLN A 90 -9.66 -12.80 12.44
N VAL A 91 -9.41 -12.69 11.13
CA VAL A 91 -8.79 -13.75 10.33
C VAL A 91 -7.40 -13.40 9.81
N GLY A 92 -6.92 -12.17 10.02
CA GLY A 92 -5.61 -11.71 9.53
C GLY A 92 -5.52 -11.69 8.01
N ALA A 93 -6.66 -11.54 7.33
CA ALA A 93 -6.73 -11.54 5.88
C ALA A 93 -6.64 -10.09 5.36
N PHE A 94 -5.87 -9.91 4.28
CA PHE A 94 -5.74 -8.64 3.58
C PHE A 94 -6.22 -8.81 2.15
N GLU A 95 -6.96 -7.83 1.63
CA GLU A 95 -7.41 -7.79 0.24
C GLU A 95 -7.04 -6.45 -0.39
N LEU A 96 -6.30 -6.51 -1.51
CA LEU A 96 -5.96 -5.35 -2.33
C LEU A 96 -6.91 -5.28 -3.52
N ALA A 97 -7.69 -4.21 -3.56
CA ALA A 97 -8.44 -3.78 -4.73
C ALA A 97 -7.72 -2.61 -5.40
N THR A 98 -7.64 -2.64 -6.73
CA THR A 98 -7.07 -1.56 -7.52
C THR A 98 -8.11 -1.06 -8.52
N GLU A 99 -8.40 0.24 -8.47
CA GLU A 99 -9.23 0.94 -9.44
C GLU A 99 -8.30 1.74 -10.37
N ARG A 100 -8.38 1.46 -11.67
CA ARG A 100 -7.56 2.16 -12.66
C ARG A 100 -7.89 3.64 -12.69
N GLY A 101 -6.88 4.47 -12.46
CA GLY A 101 -6.99 5.91 -12.60
C GLY A 101 -7.04 6.29 -14.08
N SER A 102 -7.86 7.27 -14.43
CA SER A 102 -7.79 7.89 -15.75
C SER A 102 -6.56 8.80 -15.82
N PHE A 103 -5.39 8.23 -16.05
CA PHE A 103 -4.18 9.01 -16.30
C PHE A 103 -4.24 9.59 -17.72
N ARG A 104 -4.75 10.82 -17.85
CA ARG A 104 -4.59 11.58 -19.08
C ARG A 104 -3.14 12.01 -19.18
N HIS A 105 -2.41 11.49 -20.17
CA HIS A 105 -1.17 12.09 -20.62
C HIS A 105 -1.46 13.53 -21.05
N SER A 106 -1.15 14.51 -20.19
CA SER A 106 -0.91 15.87 -20.65
C SER A 106 0.40 15.83 -21.43
N ARG A 107 0.30 15.67 -22.76
CA ARG A 107 1.37 16.03 -23.68
C ARG A 107 1.74 17.49 -23.36
N ARG A 108 2.96 17.74 -22.90
CA ARG A 108 3.57 19.06 -23.03
C ARG A 108 4.27 19.03 -24.38
N ASP A 109 3.73 19.81 -25.31
CA ASP A 109 4.42 20.27 -26.52
C ASP A 109 5.70 21.05 -26.16
#